data_AF-A0A3N2DXU2-F1
#
_entry.id   AF-A0A3N2DXU2-F1
#
_cell.length_a   1.000
_cell.length_b   1.000
_cell.length_c   1.000
_cell.angle_alpha   90.00
_cell.angle_beta   90.00
_cell.angle_gamma   90.00
#
_symmetry.space_group_name_H-M   'P 1'
#
loop_
_entity.id
_entity.type
_entity.pdbx_description
1 polymer ?
#
loop_
_entity_poly.entity_id
_entity_poly.type
_entity_poly.pdbx_seq_one_letter_code
_entity_poly.pdbx_strand_id
1 'polypeptide(L)'
;MSDGLWKVITEGTPAEGYSQEQAIAGLITLLKLSPANAQRLLQGREVVVKKDISKATASVYQQKLYSAGVNVRIQRHDALDSPVNSTAAERNKDKPKKLTLSHSDDHSTEDYNNKFCPKCSKPRANGNECPHCGIFYTKYIEGQAKQNDIAEQALRQEEQNRRPKVEHPPLPWFRIGTGIAIVAAILLSRLSYFNPPDFSLIGQSAKAQAAAWAMHNNIESHHREADTVKEHLADKDFIGLEQIIADIEQTVQVDITKEWSYYAIYNNIINSIESETLLDEWVAATGSSYAYAARGIWYTSKGADVRGTCFARCVTEAQFVEHARLTKIGLKDLRLSLDQNAKLLPVYLYLITASSARGVRIDLKSTLDQSIEQYPANYYIRDYYLDKLKPRWGGSHAKMERFAEEQQEYFEYNPRLYTLLGESYADQAWYAKSNDACPTAIKLLRKAIGYGITSHWADSMAWCLAETGQTLEALDFAKLALNISESEKRQDMVTMLEQRAQIPVLQQLLSYL
;
A
#
# COMPACT_ATOMS: atom_id res chain seq x y z
N MET A 1 18.63 23.82 12.34
CA MET A 1 19.86 23.21 12.91
C MET A 1 20.61 22.57 11.75
N SER A 2 21.91 22.81 11.58
CA SER A 2 22.67 22.21 10.48
C SER A 2 22.89 20.72 10.77
N ASP A 3 22.23 19.84 10.01
CA ASP A 3 22.51 18.41 10.04
C ASP A 3 23.99 18.19 9.67
N GLY A 4 24.81 17.79 10.65
CA GLY A 4 26.20 17.42 10.41
C GLY A 4 26.27 16.24 9.43
N LEU A 5 27.39 16.10 8.71
CA LEU A 5 27.64 14.97 7.84
C LEU A 5 27.94 13.71 8.67
N TRP A 6 27.52 12.53 8.19
CA TRP A 6 27.69 11.24 8.84
C TRP A 6 28.38 10.23 7.91
N LYS A 7 29.01 9.22 8.52
CA LYS A 7 29.58 8.06 7.85
C LYS A 7 29.02 6.76 8.45
N VAL A 8 28.90 5.74 7.61
CA VAL A 8 28.43 4.38 7.92
C VAL A 8 29.64 3.46 7.89
N ILE A 9 29.87 2.75 8.99
CA ILE A 9 31.04 1.91 9.21
C ILE A 9 30.56 0.50 9.53
N THR A 10 30.99 -0.49 8.75
CA THR A 10 30.81 -1.90 9.09
C THR A 10 31.88 -2.31 10.08
N GLU A 11 31.52 -3.07 11.13
CA GLU A 11 32.48 -3.52 12.14
C GLU A 11 33.28 -4.76 11.69
N GLY A 12 32.96 -5.30 10.51
CA GLY A 12 33.66 -6.45 9.95
C GLY A 12 33.18 -7.79 10.50
N THR A 13 32.09 -7.82 11.26
CA THR A 13 31.50 -9.02 11.86
C THR A 13 30.02 -9.16 11.50
N PRO A 14 29.48 -10.39 11.46
CA PRO A 14 28.05 -10.62 11.32
C PRO A 14 27.26 -10.01 12.48
N ALA A 15 26.02 -9.59 12.21
CA ALA A 15 25.08 -9.15 13.25
C ALA A 15 24.64 -10.32 14.14
N GLU A 16 24.20 -10.02 15.36
CA GLU A 16 23.73 -11.03 16.31
C GLU A 16 22.58 -11.85 15.71
N GLY A 17 22.68 -13.19 15.79
CA GLY A 17 21.70 -14.11 15.21
C GLY A 17 21.93 -14.49 13.74
N TYR A 18 22.96 -13.95 13.07
CA TYR A 18 23.29 -14.28 11.67
C TYR A 18 24.59 -15.07 11.55
N SER A 19 24.61 -16.09 10.70
CA SER A 19 25.85 -16.78 10.31
C SER A 19 26.67 -15.93 9.34
N GLN A 20 27.98 -16.21 9.23
CA GLN A 20 28.86 -15.49 8.30
C GLN A 20 28.42 -15.70 6.84
N GLU A 21 27.94 -16.89 6.49
CA GLU A 21 27.42 -17.22 5.16
C GLU A 21 26.14 -16.44 4.83
N GLN A 22 25.23 -16.32 5.81
CA GLN A 22 23.99 -15.55 5.66
C GLN A 22 24.28 -14.06 5.47
N ALA A 23 25.23 -13.50 6.24
CA ALA A 23 25.65 -12.11 6.09
C ALA A 23 26.31 -11.83 4.72
N ILE A 24 27.11 -12.78 4.21
CA ILE A 24 27.71 -12.69 2.86
C ILE A 24 26.62 -12.69 1.78
N ALA A 25 25.64 -13.60 1.87
CA ALA A 25 24.53 -13.67 0.91
C ALA A 25 23.67 -12.40 0.94
N GLY A 26 23.43 -11.84 2.13
CA GLY A 26 22.76 -10.56 2.32
C GLY A 26 23.51 -9.41 1.65
N LEU A 27 24.83 -9.32 1.84
CA LEU A 27 25.68 -8.30 1.22
C LEU A 27 25.72 -8.40 -0.31
N ILE A 28 25.81 -9.61 -0.86
CA ILE A 28 25.77 -9.83 -2.32
C ILE A 28 24.45 -9.32 -2.89
N THR A 29 23.33 -9.66 -2.24
CA THR A 29 21.99 -9.27 -2.70
C THR A 29 21.77 -7.76 -2.57
N LEU A 30 22.10 -7.19 -1.41
CA LEU A 30 21.82 -5.80 -1.07
C LEU A 30 22.71 -4.82 -1.83
N LEU A 31 24.02 -5.08 -1.88
CA LEU A 31 25.02 -4.17 -2.47
C LEU A 31 25.46 -4.60 -3.88
N LYS A 32 24.92 -5.71 -4.40
CA LYS A 32 25.30 -6.30 -5.71
C LYS A 32 26.81 -6.53 -5.83
N LEU A 33 27.43 -6.94 -4.73
CA LEU A 33 28.88 -7.22 -4.65
C LEU A 33 29.19 -8.62 -5.16
N SER A 34 30.42 -8.82 -5.64
CA SER A 34 30.94 -10.17 -5.86
C SER A 34 31.16 -10.88 -4.52
N PRO A 35 31.10 -12.22 -4.47
CA PRO A 35 31.33 -12.99 -3.24
C PRO A 35 32.64 -12.64 -2.53
N ALA A 36 33.72 -12.43 -3.29
CA ALA A 36 35.03 -12.04 -2.73
C ALA A 36 35.03 -10.64 -2.08
N ASN A 37 34.26 -9.70 -2.61
CA ASN A 37 34.14 -8.35 -2.03
C ASN A 37 33.21 -8.33 -0.81
N ALA A 38 32.15 -9.13 -0.82
CA ALA A 38 31.27 -9.32 0.35
C ALA A 38 32.03 -9.98 1.52
N GLN A 39 32.86 -11.00 1.24
CA GLN A 39 33.73 -11.62 2.24
C GLN A 39 34.72 -10.62 2.84
N ARG A 40 35.33 -9.74 2.04
CA ARG A 40 36.26 -8.71 2.52
C ARG A 40 35.65 -7.74 3.53
N LEU A 41 34.36 -7.47 3.44
CA LEU A 41 33.64 -6.62 4.39
C LEU A 41 33.34 -7.31 5.74
N LEU A 42 33.59 -8.63 5.85
CA LEU A 42 33.34 -9.44 7.05
C LEU A 42 34.62 -10.11 7.58
N GLN A 43 35.78 -9.47 7.39
CA GLN A 43 37.10 -9.95 7.84
C GLN A 43 37.57 -9.33 9.17
N GLY A 44 36.65 -8.87 10.02
CA GLY A 44 36.96 -8.28 11.33
C GLY A 44 37.69 -6.94 11.25
N ARG A 45 37.58 -6.21 10.14
CA ARG A 45 38.13 -4.86 9.96
C ARG A 45 37.03 -3.85 9.72
N GLU A 46 37.16 -2.69 10.33
CA GLU A 46 36.24 -1.59 10.10
C GLU A 46 36.39 -1.02 8.69
N VAL A 47 35.28 -0.91 7.97
CA VAL A 47 35.26 -0.35 6.61
C VAL A 47 34.18 0.71 6.49
N VAL A 48 34.54 1.89 5.98
CA VAL A 48 33.57 2.94 5.68
C VAL A 48 32.83 2.59 4.39
N VAL A 49 31.55 2.29 4.49
CA VAL A 49 30.69 1.94 3.35
C VAL A 49 30.19 3.18 2.63
N LYS A 50 29.85 4.22 3.39
CA LYS A 50 29.36 5.50 2.85
C LYS A 50 29.69 6.63 3.80
N LYS A 51 30.07 7.79 3.28
CA LYS A 51 30.34 9.00 4.05
C LYS A 51 29.73 10.22 3.36
N ASP A 52 29.77 11.37 4.03
CA ASP A 52 29.25 12.65 3.54
C ASP A 52 27.74 12.61 3.29
N ILE A 53 27.00 11.90 4.14
CA ILE A 53 25.55 11.73 4.05
C ILE A 53 24.83 12.31 5.27
N SER A 54 23.55 12.66 5.13
CA SER A 54 22.73 13.12 6.26
C SER A 54 22.56 12.02 7.32
N LYS A 55 22.20 12.39 8.56
CA LYS A 55 21.90 11.42 9.62
C LYS A 55 20.79 10.46 9.21
N ALA A 56 19.71 10.98 8.63
CA ALA A 56 18.58 10.18 8.15
C ALA A 56 19.02 9.15 7.09
N THR A 57 19.84 9.56 6.13
CA THR A 57 20.41 8.64 5.13
C THR A 57 21.33 7.60 5.78
N ALA A 58 22.17 7.99 6.75
CA ALA A 58 23.06 7.07 7.45
C ALA A 58 22.29 6.00 8.23
N SER A 59 21.19 6.36 8.90
CA SER A 59 20.30 5.42 9.59
C SER A 59 19.64 4.42 8.63
N VAL A 60 19.25 4.85 7.42
CA VAL A 60 18.74 3.93 6.38
C VAL A 60 19.79 2.91 5.95
N TYR A 61 21.04 3.34 5.75
CA TYR A 61 22.14 2.42 5.44
C TYR A 61 22.41 1.45 6.59
N GLN A 62 22.36 1.93 7.84
CA GLN A 62 22.52 1.09 9.03
C GLN A 62 21.45 0.00 9.07
N GLN A 63 20.17 0.36 8.93
CA GLN A 63 19.06 -0.59 8.99
C GLN A 63 19.12 -1.63 7.87
N LYS A 64 19.42 -1.20 6.63
CA LYS A 64 19.53 -2.12 5.49
C LYS A 64 20.70 -3.09 5.66
N LEU A 65 21.87 -2.62 6.07
CA LEU A 65 23.03 -3.48 6.28
C LEU A 65 22.84 -4.42 7.47
N TYR A 66 22.18 -3.96 8.54
CA TYR A 66 21.81 -4.80 9.67
C TYR A 66 20.83 -5.90 9.25
N SER A 67 19.79 -5.58 8.48
CA SER A 67 18.85 -6.57 7.93
C SER A 67 19.50 -7.58 6.98
N ALA A 68 20.64 -7.20 6.37
CA ALA A 68 21.48 -8.08 5.57
C ALA A 68 22.47 -8.91 6.40
N GLY A 69 22.36 -8.88 7.74
CA GLY A 69 23.16 -9.66 8.67
C GLY A 69 24.52 -9.06 9.00
N VAL A 70 24.74 -7.76 8.79
CA VAL A 70 26.04 -7.10 9.00
C VAL A 70 25.97 -6.13 10.16
N ASN A 71 26.93 -6.21 11.09
CA ASN A 71 27.00 -5.26 12.19
C ASN A 71 27.56 -3.90 11.71
N VAL A 72 26.80 -2.83 11.95
CA VAL A 72 27.06 -1.50 11.38
C VAL A 72 26.77 -0.41 12.39
N ARG A 73 27.69 0.54 12.48
CA ARG A 73 27.56 1.77 13.27
C ARG A 73 27.61 3.01 12.39
N ILE A 74 26.92 4.06 12.82
CA ILE A 74 27.00 5.37 12.20
C ILE A 74 27.78 6.33 13.10
N GLN A 75 28.66 7.13 12.51
CA GLN A 75 29.47 8.10 13.23
C GLN A 75 29.38 9.46 12.54
N ARG A 76 29.36 10.53 13.32
CA ARG A 76 29.44 11.89 12.78
C ARG A 76 30.79 12.10 12.10
N HIS A 77 30.77 12.67 10.91
CA HIS A 77 31.93 13.01 10.10
C HIS A 77 32.23 14.49 10.32
N ASP A 78 33.06 14.78 11.33
CA ASP A 78 33.57 16.12 11.56
C ASP A 78 34.79 16.34 10.65
N ALA A 79 34.85 17.48 9.97
CA ALA A 79 35.87 17.81 8.98
C ALA A 79 37.23 18.14 9.65
N LEU A 80 37.82 17.18 10.35
CA LEU A 80 39.19 17.22 10.89
C LEU A 80 39.77 15.81 10.85
N ASP A 81 39.94 15.28 9.64
CA ASP A 81 40.93 14.24 9.38
C ASP A 81 41.36 14.35 7.91
N SER A 82 42.50 14.98 7.70
CA SER A 82 43.28 14.86 6.46
C SER A 82 44.75 14.88 6.81
N PRO A 83 45.53 14.05 6.10
CA PRO A 83 46.79 14.53 5.57
C PRO A 83 46.74 14.56 4.02
N VAL A 84 46.68 15.79 3.50
CA VAL A 84 47.63 16.39 2.55
C VAL A 84 48.00 15.62 1.26
N ASN A 85 47.49 16.10 0.12
CA ASN A 85 48.22 16.71 -1.02
C ASN A 85 47.26 16.92 -2.21
N SER A 86 46.83 18.16 -2.51
CA SER A 86 47.37 19.08 -3.55
C SER A 86 47.24 18.52 -4.98
N THR A 87 46.54 19.13 -5.94
CA THR A 87 46.56 20.54 -6.36
C THR A 87 45.34 20.94 -7.23
N ALA A 88 45.04 22.25 -7.13
CA ALA A 88 44.16 23.14 -7.89
C ALA A 88 43.90 22.90 -9.40
N ALA A 89 42.70 23.31 -9.85
CA ALA A 89 42.51 24.26 -10.97
C ALA A 89 41.10 24.87 -10.96
N GLU A 90 41.05 26.19 -11.14
CA GLU A 90 39.90 27.11 -11.05
C GLU A 90 39.07 27.25 -12.35
N ARG A 91 37.98 28.06 -12.23
CA ARG A 91 37.17 28.77 -13.24
C ARG A 91 35.95 28.00 -13.78
N ASN A 92 34.79 28.59 -14.07
CA ASN A 92 34.41 29.99 -14.25
C ASN A 92 32.89 30.17 -13.99
N LYS A 93 32.48 31.42 -13.80
CA LYS A 93 31.09 31.90 -13.70
C LYS A 93 30.31 31.67 -15.00
N ASP A 94 29.01 31.35 -14.90
CA ASP A 94 27.97 32.14 -15.58
C ASP A 94 26.53 31.74 -15.17
N LYS A 95 25.66 32.76 -15.15
CA LYS A 95 24.20 32.68 -14.88
C LYS A 95 23.46 31.92 -16.00
N PRO A 96 22.24 31.43 -15.75
CA PRO A 96 21.24 31.45 -16.81
C PRO A 96 19.92 32.12 -16.47
N LYS A 97 19.36 32.61 -17.57
CA LYS A 97 18.15 33.38 -17.80
C LYS A 97 16.93 32.44 -17.85
N LYS A 98 15.78 33.01 -17.50
CA LYS A 98 14.41 32.48 -17.65
C LYS A 98 14.13 32.00 -19.08
N LEU A 99 13.47 30.85 -19.26
CA LEU A 99 12.67 30.58 -20.46
C LEU A 99 11.48 29.64 -20.15
N THR A 100 10.38 29.99 -20.80
CA THR A 100 9.00 29.51 -20.76
C THR A 100 8.80 28.10 -21.33
N LEU A 101 7.80 27.38 -20.79
CA LEU A 101 7.30 26.10 -21.31
C LEU A 101 5.97 26.32 -22.04
N SER A 102 5.92 25.91 -23.31
CA SER A 102 4.71 25.63 -24.08
C SER A 102 4.62 24.12 -24.33
N HIS A 103 3.40 23.58 -24.29
CA HIS A 103 3.03 22.18 -24.53
C HIS A 103 3.30 21.70 -25.97
N SER A 104 3.63 20.42 -26.12
CA SER A 104 3.04 19.51 -27.13
C SER A 104 3.47 18.06 -26.87
N ASP A 105 2.53 17.14 -27.09
CA ASP A 105 2.57 15.69 -26.91
C ASP A 105 3.50 14.93 -27.89
N ASP A 106 3.58 13.60 -27.67
CA ASP A 106 4.27 12.52 -28.40
C ASP A 106 5.77 12.29 -28.12
N HIS A 107 6.10 11.21 -27.37
CA HIS A 107 7.44 10.62 -27.39
C HIS A 107 7.44 9.08 -27.38
N SER A 108 7.96 8.52 -28.46
CA SER A 108 8.40 7.14 -28.59
C SER A 108 9.64 6.84 -27.71
N THR A 109 9.78 5.58 -27.30
CA THR A 109 10.82 5.09 -26.37
C THR A 109 12.26 5.22 -26.88
N GLU A 110 12.46 5.38 -28.19
CA GLU A 110 13.79 5.60 -28.79
C GLU A 110 14.35 7.00 -28.53
N ASP A 111 13.50 8.03 -28.42
CA ASP A 111 13.96 9.41 -28.18
C ASP A 111 14.38 9.63 -26.71
N TYR A 112 13.76 8.90 -25.78
CA TYR A 112 14.08 8.99 -24.35
C TYR A 112 15.47 8.43 -24.02
N ASN A 113 15.84 7.27 -24.60
CA ASN A 113 17.16 6.66 -24.43
C ASN A 113 18.30 7.47 -25.08
N ASN A 114 17.96 8.35 -26.03
CA ASN A 114 18.94 9.22 -26.66
C ASN A 114 19.19 10.51 -25.85
N LYS A 115 18.22 10.93 -25.02
CA LYS A 115 18.29 12.12 -24.16
C LYS A 115 18.75 11.83 -22.72
N PHE A 116 18.51 10.62 -22.20
CA PHE A 116 18.81 10.25 -20.81
C PHE A 116 19.65 8.98 -20.68
N CYS A 117 20.43 8.88 -19.60
CA CYS A 117 21.22 7.70 -19.30
C CYS A 117 20.30 6.50 -18.94
N PRO A 118 20.40 5.36 -19.65
CA PRO A 118 19.50 4.21 -19.46
C PRO A 118 19.72 3.44 -18.13
N LYS A 119 20.70 3.84 -17.31
CA LYS A 119 20.95 3.23 -15.99
C LYS A 119 20.51 4.11 -14.82
N CYS A 120 20.64 5.43 -14.93
CA CYS A 120 20.39 6.35 -13.81
C CYS A 120 19.45 7.50 -14.14
N SER A 121 18.93 7.54 -15.37
CA SER A 121 17.92 8.49 -15.85
C SER A 121 18.32 9.97 -15.77
N LYS A 122 19.63 10.25 -15.64
CA LYS A 122 20.17 11.62 -15.72
C LYS A 122 20.37 12.05 -17.19
N PRO A 123 20.26 13.34 -17.52
CA PRO A 123 20.48 13.83 -18.88
C PRO A 123 21.86 13.41 -19.41
N ARG A 124 21.95 13.05 -20.70
CA ARG A 124 23.25 12.73 -21.33
C ARG A 124 24.07 14.01 -21.51
N ALA A 125 25.36 13.92 -21.16
CA ALA A 125 26.34 14.95 -21.49
C ALA A 125 26.99 14.62 -22.86
N ASN A 126 27.64 15.60 -23.50
CA ASN A 126 28.38 15.37 -24.74
C ASN A 126 29.56 14.40 -24.49
N GLY A 127 29.38 13.13 -24.83
CA GLY A 127 30.35 12.05 -24.64
C GLY A 127 29.70 10.67 -24.65
N ASN A 128 30.49 9.61 -24.85
CA ASN A 128 29.98 8.22 -24.87
C ASN A 128 29.93 7.56 -23.48
N GLU A 129 30.21 8.32 -22.41
CA GLU A 129 30.22 7.87 -21.02
C GLU A 129 29.32 8.73 -20.14
N CYS A 130 28.58 8.11 -19.22
CA CYS A 130 27.73 8.85 -18.29
C CYS A 130 28.54 9.40 -17.10
N PRO A 131 28.58 10.73 -16.88
CA PRO A 131 29.36 11.33 -15.80
C PRO A 131 28.82 11.03 -14.39
N HIS A 132 27.58 10.54 -14.28
CA HIS A 132 26.94 10.24 -12.99
C HIS A 132 27.09 8.79 -12.54
N CYS A 133 27.09 7.84 -13.48
CA CYS A 133 27.13 6.41 -13.15
C CYS A 133 28.20 5.61 -13.90
N GLY A 134 29.02 6.27 -14.72
CA GLY A 134 30.23 5.73 -15.33
C GLY A 134 30.01 4.67 -16.41
N ILE A 135 28.79 4.52 -16.95
CA ILE A 135 28.54 3.57 -18.03
C ILE A 135 28.94 4.15 -19.38
N PHE A 136 29.51 3.30 -20.24
CA PHE A 136 29.60 3.58 -21.67
C PHE A 136 28.26 3.27 -22.32
N TYR A 137 27.66 4.26 -22.97
CA TYR A 137 26.30 4.17 -23.50
C TYR A 137 26.13 3.03 -24.51
N THR A 138 27.03 2.91 -25.49
CA THR A 138 26.98 1.84 -26.49
C THR A 138 27.14 0.46 -25.87
N LYS A 139 28.14 0.26 -25.01
CA LYS A 139 28.39 -1.05 -24.37
C LYS A 139 27.23 -1.50 -23.48
N TYR A 140 26.57 -0.54 -22.82
CA TYR A 140 25.44 -0.83 -21.94
C TYR A 140 24.20 -1.23 -22.73
N ILE A 141 23.91 -0.54 -23.84
CA ILE A 141 22.78 -0.87 -24.72
C ILE A 141 23.02 -2.22 -25.41
N GLU A 142 24.22 -2.48 -25.92
CA GLU A 142 24.61 -3.79 -26.49
C GLU A 142 24.52 -4.92 -25.46
N GLY A 143 24.87 -4.63 -24.20
CA GLY A 143 24.73 -5.58 -23.09
C GLY A 143 23.27 -5.90 -22.76
N GLN A 144 22.39 -4.90 -22.79
CA GLN A 144 20.94 -5.12 -22.60
C GLN A 144 20.31 -5.90 -23.76
N ALA A 145 20.68 -5.59 -25.01
CA ALA A 145 20.21 -6.34 -26.17
C ALA A 145 20.58 -7.83 -26.07
N LYS A 146 21.84 -8.15 -25.69
CA LYS A 146 22.27 -9.53 -25.48
C LYS A 146 21.54 -10.23 -24.33
N GLN A 147 21.26 -9.52 -23.23
CA GLN A 147 20.52 -10.10 -22.11
C GLN A 147 19.05 -10.38 -22.47
N ASN A 148 18.44 -9.49 -23.26
CA ASN A 148 17.09 -9.69 -23.75
C ASN A 148 17.02 -10.85 -24.75
N ASP A 149 17.99 -10.98 -25.67
CA ASP A 149 18.07 -12.12 -26.59
C ASP A 149 18.21 -13.46 -25.83
N ILE A 150 19.02 -13.49 -24.76
CA ILE A 150 19.17 -14.69 -23.91
C ILE A 150 17.87 -15.01 -23.17
N ALA A 151 17.19 -14.00 -22.62
CA ALA A 151 15.90 -14.17 -21.94
C ALA A 151 14.81 -14.65 -22.90
N GLU A 152 14.79 -14.13 -24.13
CA GLU A 152 13.83 -14.51 -25.16
C GLU A 152 14.09 -15.93 -25.71
N GLN A 153 15.35 -16.33 -25.84
CA GLN A 153 15.72 -17.71 -26.17
C GLN A 153 15.32 -18.69 -25.05
N ALA A 154 15.51 -18.32 -23.79
CA ALA A 154 15.11 -19.15 -22.64
C ALA A 154 13.58 -19.35 -22.60
N LEU A 155 12.80 -18.29 -22.85
CA LEU A 155 11.32 -18.37 -22.92
C LEU A 155 10.84 -19.27 -24.06
N ARG A 156 11.43 -19.16 -25.26
CA ARG A 156 11.07 -20.03 -26.41
C ARG A 156 11.40 -21.50 -26.13
N GLN A 157 12.49 -21.77 -25.42
CA GLN A 157 12.89 -23.13 -25.07
C GLN A 157 11.99 -23.73 -23.99
N GLU A 158 11.52 -22.91 -23.05
CA GLU A 158 10.54 -23.31 -22.04
C GLU A 158 9.16 -23.59 -22.67
N GLU A 159 8.76 -22.81 -23.67
CA GLU A 159 7.51 -22.99 -24.41
C GLU A 159 7.52 -24.24 -25.30
N GLN A 160 8.67 -24.57 -25.90
CA GLN A 160 8.86 -25.84 -26.62
C GLN A 160 8.81 -27.06 -25.69
N ASN A 161 9.32 -26.94 -24.46
CA ASN A 161 9.27 -28.00 -23.46
C ASN A 161 7.87 -28.20 -22.83
N ARG A 162 6.97 -27.20 -22.96
CA ARG A 162 5.58 -27.29 -22.48
C ARG A 162 4.60 -27.93 -23.45
N ARG A 163 4.99 -28.27 -24.69
CA ARG A 163 4.09 -29.00 -25.62
C ARG A 163 4.09 -30.50 -25.29
N PRO A 164 2.97 -31.08 -24.83
CA PRO A 164 2.90 -32.52 -24.58
C PRO A 164 3.01 -33.29 -25.90
N LYS A 165 3.87 -34.30 -25.95
CA LYS A 165 3.86 -35.32 -27.01
C LYS A 165 2.59 -36.16 -26.87
N VAL A 166 1.63 -35.91 -27.74
CA VAL A 166 0.39 -36.69 -27.82
C VAL A 166 0.67 -37.95 -28.64
N GLU A 167 0.83 -39.08 -27.97
CA GLU A 167 0.70 -40.40 -28.58
C GLU A 167 -0.73 -40.91 -28.32
N HIS A 168 -1.49 -41.14 -29.40
CA HIS A 168 -2.85 -41.68 -29.32
C HIS A 168 -2.85 -43.21 -29.44
N PRO A 169 -3.48 -43.96 -28.52
CA PRO A 169 -4.09 -45.23 -28.83
C PRO A 169 -5.62 -45.04 -29.02
N PRO A 170 -6.30 -45.88 -29.83
CA PRO A 170 -7.72 -45.72 -30.08
C PRO A 170 -8.60 -46.51 -29.08
N LEU A 171 -9.84 -46.00 -28.89
CA LEU A 171 -11.10 -46.67 -28.48
C LEU A 171 -11.46 -46.72 -26.96
N PRO A 172 -12.73 -46.96 -26.56
CA PRO A 172 -13.88 -46.02 -26.59
C PRO A 172 -14.77 -46.11 -25.32
N TRP A 173 -14.89 -45.06 -24.49
CA TRP A 173 -15.82 -45.09 -23.34
C TRP A 173 -16.58 -43.76 -23.17
N PHE A 174 -17.58 -43.54 -24.03
CA PHE A 174 -18.65 -42.58 -23.76
C PHE A 174 -19.62 -43.20 -22.77
N ARG A 175 -19.68 -42.67 -21.53
CA ARG A 175 -20.92 -42.48 -20.70
C ARG A 175 -20.69 -42.21 -19.19
N ILE A 176 -19.46 -42.10 -18.70
CA ILE A 176 -19.18 -41.69 -17.30
C ILE A 176 -18.63 -40.24 -17.21
N GLY A 177 -18.24 -39.65 -18.35
CA GLY A 177 -17.49 -38.40 -18.41
C GLY A 177 -18.24 -37.12 -18.00
N THR A 178 -19.57 -37.07 -18.08
CA THR A 178 -20.32 -35.83 -17.80
C THR A 178 -20.39 -35.50 -16.32
N GLY A 179 -20.54 -36.50 -15.43
CA GLY A 179 -20.56 -36.26 -13.98
C GLY A 179 -19.20 -35.85 -13.43
N ILE A 180 -18.13 -36.51 -13.91
CA ILE A 180 -16.75 -36.20 -13.52
C ILE A 180 -16.31 -34.84 -14.09
N ALA A 181 -16.71 -34.48 -15.31
CA ALA A 181 -16.41 -33.17 -15.88
C ALA A 181 -17.11 -32.03 -15.13
N ILE A 182 -18.34 -32.22 -14.65
CA ILE A 182 -19.04 -31.20 -13.85
C ILE A 182 -18.41 -31.08 -12.46
N VAL A 183 -18.09 -32.20 -11.80
CA VAL A 183 -17.41 -32.17 -10.49
C VAL A 183 -15.99 -31.62 -10.61
N ALA A 184 -15.26 -31.95 -11.67
CA ALA A 184 -13.95 -31.38 -11.97
C ALA A 184 -14.04 -29.90 -12.34
N ALA A 185 -15.08 -29.46 -13.06
CA ALA A 185 -15.30 -28.05 -13.35
C ALA A 185 -15.70 -27.26 -12.09
N ILE A 186 -16.46 -27.86 -11.16
CA ILE A 186 -16.78 -27.28 -9.85
C ILE A 186 -15.54 -27.25 -8.95
N LEU A 187 -14.71 -28.28 -8.98
CA LEU A 187 -13.44 -28.33 -8.25
C LEU A 187 -12.41 -27.36 -8.84
N LEU A 188 -12.35 -27.21 -10.16
CA LEU A 188 -11.48 -26.27 -10.87
C LEU A 188 -11.97 -24.82 -10.75
N SER A 189 -13.29 -24.58 -10.70
CA SER A 189 -13.84 -23.26 -10.38
C SER A 189 -13.58 -22.89 -8.92
N ARG A 190 -13.56 -23.88 -8.01
CA ARG A 190 -13.07 -23.69 -6.63
C ARG A 190 -11.56 -23.55 -6.52
N LEU A 191 -10.77 -24.06 -7.48
CA LEU A 191 -9.33 -23.80 -7.58
C LEU A 191 -9.01 -22.45 -8.23
N SER A 192 -10.01 -21.77 -8.84
CA SER A 192 -9.86 -20.42 -9.39
C SER A 192 -9.62 -19.36 -8.31
N TYR A 193 -9.83 -19.70 -7.04
CA TYR A 193 -9.46 -18.88 -5.88
C TYR A 193 -7.94 -18.73 -5.70
N PHE A 194 -7.11 -19.52 -6.38
CA PHE A 194 -5.64 -19.38 -6.35
C PHE A 194 -5.07 -18.58 -7.53
N ASN A 195 -5.91 -18.05 -8.42
CA ASN A 195 -5.42 -17.11 -9.42
C ASN A 195 -5.28 -15.73 -8.79
N PRO A 196 -4.11 -15.08 -8.89
CA PRO A 196 -3.96 -13.71 -8.43
C PRO A 196 -5.00 -12.81 -9.11
N PRO A 197 -5.51 -11.77 -8.43
CA PRO A 197 -6.47 -10.85 -9.03
C PRO A 197 -5.91 -10.29 -10.35
N ASP A 198 -6.72 -10.36 -11.41
CA ASP A 198 -6.34 -9.77 -12.69
C ASP A 198 -6.50 -8.26 -12.63
N PHE A 199 -5.39 -7.56 -12.40
CA PHE A 199 -5.31 -6.11 -12.39
C PHE A 199 -5.12 -5.50 -13.80
N SER A 200 -5.25 -6.28 -14.88
CA SER A 200 -5.21 -5.77 -16.25
C SER A 200 -6.25 -4.66 -16.49
N LEU A 201 -7.38 -4.70 -15.79
CA LEU A 201 -8.46 -3.71 -15.82
C LEU A 201 -8.04 -2.31 -15.33
N ILE A 202 -6.94 -2.21 -14.58
CA ILE A 202 -6.40 -0.96 -14.02
C ILE A 202 -5.52 -0.23 -15.05
N GLY A 203 -5.16 -0.92 -16.14
CA GLY A 203 -4.24 -0.42 -17.17
C GLY A 203 -2.78 -0.80 -16.89
N GLN A 204 -1.87 -0.23 -17.68
CA GLN A 204 -0.46 -0.62 -17.73
C GLN A 204 0.47 0.24 -16.86
N SER A 205 -0.07 1.19 -16.08
CA SER A 205 0.75 2.01 -15.19
C SER A 205 1.36 1.15 -14.09
N ALA A 206 2.70 1.03 -14.08
CA ALA A 206 3.42 0.26 -13.05
C ALA A 206 3.10 0.76 -11.63
N LYS A 207 2.92 2.08 -11.45
CA LYS A 207 2.52 2.65 -10.15
C LYS A 207 1.10 2.27 -9.76
N ALA A 208 0.16 2.29 -10.70
CA ALA A 208 -1.22 1.90 -10.43
C ALA A 208 -1.32 0.41 -10.08
N GLN A 209 -0.56 -0.44 -10.79
CA GLN A 209 -0.48 -1.88 -10.48
C GLN A 209 0.14 -2.12 -9.11
N ALA A 210 1.24 -1.42 -8.76
CA ALA A 210 1.85 -1.52 -7.44
C ALA A 210 0.89 -1.09 -6.32
N ALA A 211 0.12 -0.01 -6.54
CA ALA A 211 -0.88 0.47 -5.59
C ALA A 211 -2.03 -0.53 -5.40
N ALA A 212 -2.52 -1.14 -6.48
CA ALA A 212 -3.56 -2.16 -6.46
C ALA A 212 -3.11 -3.43 -5.72
N TRP A 213 -1.90 -3.90 -6.01
CA TRP A 213 -1.28 -5.02 -5.30
C TRP A 213 -1.12 -4.74 -3.82
N ALA A 214 -0.63 -3.55 -3.46
CA ALA A 214 -0.48 -3.15 -2.07
C ALA A 214 -1.84 -3.04 -1.34
N MET A 215 -2.91 -2.66 -2.04
CA MET A 215 -4.26 -2.64 -1.49
C MET A 215 -4.79 -4.05 -1.20
N HIS A 216 -4.60 -4.98 -2.13
CA HIS A 216 -5.05 -6.37 -2.00
C HIS A 216 -4.27 -7.15 -0.91
N ASN A 217 -2.94 -7.09 -0.94
CA ASN A 217 -2.08 -7.83 0.00
C ASN A 217 -2.26 -7.40 1.47
N ASN A 218 -2.83 -6.22 1.69
CA ASN A 218 -3.10 -5.69 3.01
C ASN A 218 -4.31 -6.36 3.70
N ILE A 219 -5.21 -6.99 2.95
CA ILE A 219 -6.46 -7.56 3.48
C ILE A 219 -6.34 -9.06 3.78
N GLU A 220 -5.55 -9.82 3.01
CA GLU A 220 -5.44 -11.30 3.12
C GLU A 220 -4.91 -11.84 4.47
N SER A 221 -4.55 -10.99 5.43
CA SER A 221 -3.81 -11.41 6.64
C SER A 221 -4.62 -11.71 7.91
N HIS A 222 -5.96 -11.59 7.99
CA HIS A 222 -6.58 -11.33 9.32
C HIS A 222 -7.86 -12.07 9.75
N HIS A 223 -7.98 -13.39 9.53
CA HIS A 223 -9.02 -14.18 10.22
C HIS A 223 -8.58 -14.80 11.55
N ARG A 224 -7.28 -15.07 11.74
CA ARG A 224 -6.79 -15.82 12.91
C ARG A 224 -6.84 -15.04 14.23
N GLU A 225 -6.72 -13.71 14.15
CA GLU A 225 -6.62 -12.87 15.36
C GLU A 225 -7.98 -12.61 16.03
N ALA A 226 -9.09 -12.72 15.29
CA ALA A 226 -10.43 -12.39 15.81
C ALA A 226 -10.89 -13.35 16.92
N ASP A 227 -10.61 -14.65 16.77
CA ASP A 227 -10.99 -15.64 17.78
C ASP A 227 -10.10 -15.53 19.01
N THR A 228 -8.79 -15.33 18.83
CA THR A 228 -7.84 -15.11 19.94
C THR A 228 -8.19 -13.85 20.74
N VAL A 229 -8.62 -12.76 20.10
CA VAL A 229 -9.10 -11.55 20.80
C VAL A 229 -10.29 -11.86 21.69
N LYS A 230 -11.27 -12.64 21.19
CA LYS A 230 -12.46 -13.00 21.97
C LYS A 230 -12.10 -13.84 23.18
N GLU A 231 -11.17 -14.78 23.03
CA GLU A 231 -10.67 -15.64 24.11
C GLU A 231 -10.02 -14.79 25.22
N HIS A 232 -9.06 -13.92 24.89
CA HIS A 232 -8.43 -13.04 25.89
C HIS A 232 -9.42 -12.11 26.58
N LEU A 233 -10.39 -11.55 25.85
CA LEU A 233 -11.44 -10.71 26.43
C LEU A 233 -12.37 -11.49 27.37
N ALA A 234 -12.75 -12.71 27.01
CA ALA A 234 -13.60 -13.58 27.83
C ALA A 234 -12.89 -13.99 29.13
N ASP A 235 -11.60 -14.30 29.05
CA ASP A 235 -10.77 -14.69 30.20
C ASP A 235 -10.26 -13.48 31.01
N LYS A 236 -10.55 -12.25 30.56
CA LYS A 236 -10.01 -11.00 31.10
C LYS A 236 -8.47 -10.99 31.16
N ASP A 237 -7.83 -11.70 30.23
CA ASP A 237 -6.38 -11.68 30.04
C ASP A 237 -5.96 -10.43 29.26
N PHE A 238 -6.04 -9.30 29.95
CA PHE A 238 -5.70 -8.00 29.39
C PHE A 238 -4.21 -7.87 29.04
N ILE A 239 -3.33 -8.58 29.75
CA ILE A 239 -1.89 -8.54 29.47
C ILE A 239 -1.58 -9.29 28.18
N GLY A 240 -2.16 -10.48 27.98
CA GLY A 240 -2.03 -11.21 26.71
C GLY A 240 -2.59 -10.43 25.53
N LEU A 241 -3.75 -9.78 25.70
CA LEU A 241 -4.33 -8.91 24.67
C LEU A 241 -3.42 -7.72 24.33
N GLU A 242 -2.85 -7.05 25.35
CA GLU A 242 -1.92 -5.94 25.11
C GLU A 242 -0.63 -6.38 24.42
N GLN A 243 -0.15 -7.60 24.69
CA GLN A 243 1.02 -8.15 23.99
C GLN A 243 0.74 -8.34 22.50
N ILE A 244 -0.44 -8.85 22.12
CA ILE A 244 -0.85 -8.98 20.72
C ILE A 244 -0.86 -7.61 20.03
N ILE A 245 -1.44 -6.60 20.69
CA ILE A 245 -1.49 -5.24 20.14
C ILE A 245 -0.08 -4.66 19.98
N ALA A 246 0.81 -4.88 20.96
CA ALA A 246 2.20 -4.43 20.91
C ALA A 246 3.00 -5.09 19.78
N ASP A 247 2.82 -6.40 19.55
CA ASP A 247 3.48 -7.14 18.48
C ASP A 247 3.04 -6.62 17.09
N ILE A 248 1.75 -6.30 16.95
CA ILE A 248 1.21 -5.66 15.75
C ILE A 248 1.79 -4.25 15.58
N GLU A 249 1.84 -3.44 16.63
CA GLU A 249 2.46 -2.10 16.59
C GLU A 249 3.91 -2.19 16.10
N GLN A 250 4.69 -3.13 16.64
CA GLN A 250 6.08 -3.36 16.22
C GLN A 250 6.16 -3.79 14.74
N THR A 251 5.27 -4.66 14.30
CA THR A 251 5.18 -5.09 12.89
C THR A 251 4.93 -3.89 11.98
N VAL A 252 4.02 -2.98 12.35
CA VAL A 252 3.72 -1.77 11.58
C VAL A 252 4.87 -0.76 11.59
N GLN A 253 5.64 -0.69 12.69
CA GLN A 253 6.86 0.13 12.73
C GLN A 253 7.93 -0.36 11.75
N VAL A 254 7.99 -1.67 11.49
CA VAL A 254 8.91 -2.27 10.50
C VAL A 254 8.36 -2.15 9.08
N ASP A 255 7.09 -2.45 8.90
CA ASP A 255 6.40 -2.44 7.60
C ASP A 255 5.04 -1.74 7.73
N ILE A 256 5.01 -0.45 7.38
CA ILE A 256 3.80 0.37 7.39
C ILE A 256 2.71 -0.16 6.46
N THR A 257 3.03 -0.99 5.48
CA THR A 257 2.01 -1.58 4.60
C THR A 257 1.08 -2.52 5.37
N LYS A 258 1.51 -2.99 6.55
CA LYS A 258 0.73 -3.84 7.47
C LYS A 258 -0.23 -3.08 8.39
N GLU A 259 -0.30 -1.75 8.31
CA GLU A 259 -1.13 -0.93 9.21
C GLU A 259 -2.61 -1.36 9.32
N TRP A 260 -3.18 -2.05 8.33
CA TRP A 260 -4.55 -2.58 8.45
C TRP A 260 -4.71 -3.57 9.59
N SER A 261 -3.72 -4.43 9.84
CA SER A 261 -3.70 -5.35 10.99
C SER A 261 -3.99 -4.60 12.30
N TYR A 262 -3.40 -3.41 12.41
CA TYR A 262 -3.50 -2.58 13.60
C TYR A 262 -4.85 -1.91 13.76
N TYR A 263 -5.52 -1.54 12.67
CA TYR A 263 -6.91 -1.10 12.74
C TYR A 263 -7.86 -2.28 12.96
N ALA A 264 -7.58 -3.42 12.33
CA ALA A 264 -8.39 -4.64 12.41
C ALA A 264 -8.43 -5.21 13.83
N ILE A 265 -7.31 -5.22 14.56
CA ILE A 265 -7.28 -5.72 15.94
C ILE A 265 -8.20 -4.89 16.85
N TYR A 266 -8.19 -3.56 16.75
CA TYR A 266 -9.11 -2.72 17.52
C TYR A 266 -10.56 -2.89 17.08
N ASN A 267 -10.82 -3.05 15.78
CA ASN A 267 -12.17 -3.37 15.30
C ASN A 267 -12.67 -4.72 15.86
N ASN A 268 -11.82 -5.74 15.90
CA ASN A 268 -12.15 -7.04 16.49
C ASN A 268 -12.44 -6.93 17.98
N ILE A 269 -11.62 -6.15 18.72
CA ILE A 269 -11.84 -5.87 20.14
C ILE A 269 -13.20 -5.21 20.36
N ILE A 270 -13.48 -4.07 19.72
CA ILE A 270 -14.72 -3.33 19.99
C ILE A 270 -15.98 -4.06 19.53
N ASN A 271 -15.88 -4.89 18.49
CA ASN A 271 -16.99 -5.73 18.02
C ASN A 271 -17.23 -6.94 18.92
N SER A 272 -16.23 -7.34 19.72
CA SER A 272 -16.34 -8.43 20.69
C SER A 272 -16.79 -7.96 22.08
N ILE A 273 -16.86 -6.65 22.31
CA ILE A 273 -17.23 -6.05 23.60
C ILE A 273 -18.70 -5.62 23.58
N GLU A 274 -19.52 -6.32 24.36
CA GLU A 274 -20.95 -6.04 24.50
C GLU A 274 -21.25 -4.93 25.53
N SER A 275 -20.37 -4.72 26.51
CA SER A 275 -20.56 -3.78 27.61
C SER A 275 -19.32 -2.93 27.89
N GLU A 276 -19.56 -1.67 28.24
CA GLU A 276 -18.59 -0.71 28.76
C GLU A 276 -17.84 -1.24 30.00
N THR A 277 -18.49 -2.08 30.81
CA THR A 277 -17.90 -2.64 32.04
C THR A 277 -16.58 -3.36 31.79
N LEU A 278 -16.46 -4.14 30.71
CA LEU A 278 -15.22 -4.87 30.42
C LEU A 278 -14.07 -3.92 30.06
N LEU A 279 -14.38 -2.81 29.39
CA LEU A 279 -13.39 -1.77 29.07
C LEU A 279 -12.95 -1.01 30.32
N ASP A 280 -13.87 -0.74 31.24
CA ASP A 280 -13.55 -0.12 32.52
C ASP A 280 -12.68 -1.02 33.40
N GLU A 281 -12.98 -2.32 33.42
CA GLU A 281 -12.14 -3.32 34.10
C GLU A 281 -10.74 -3.39 33.49
N TRP A 282 -10.63 -3.39 32.15
CA TRP A 282 -9.33 -3.36 31.46
C TRP A 282 -8.54 -2.10 31.84
N VAL A 283 -9.14 -0.93 31.72
CA VAL A 283 -8.50 0.34 32.08
C VAL A 283 -8.11 0.37 33.55
N ALA A 284 -8.93 -0.15 34.45
CA ALA A 284 -8.62 -0.22 35.88
C ALA A 284 -7.49 -1.20 36.19
N ALA A 285 -7.41 -2.31 35.46
CA ALA A 285 -6.40 -3.34 35.66
C ALA A 285 -5.02 -2.93 35.14
N THR A 286 -4.93 -2.30 33.97
CA THR A 286 -3.65 -2.02 33.31
C THR A 286 -3.27 -0.55 33.28
N GLY A 287 -4.25 0.36 33.24
CA GLY A 287 -4.01 1.80 33.07
C GLY A 287 -3.17 2.15 31.83
N SER A 288 -3.16 1.26 30.83
CA SER A 288 -2.25 1.32 29.70
C SER A 288 -2.78 2.19 28.56
N SER A 289 -1.87 2.62 27.69
CA SER A 289 -2.20 3.35 26.47
C SER A 289 -3.13 2.55 25.55
N TYR A 290 -2.99 1.21 25.53
CA TYR A 290 -3.83 0.32 24.74
C TYR A 290 -5.26 0.21 25.29
N ALA A 291 -5.42 0.11 26.61
CA ALA A 291 -6.72 0.06 27.26
C ALA A 291 -7.50 1.38 27.04
N TYR A 292 -6.81 2.53 27.19
CA TYR A 292 -7.40 3.83 26.87
C TYR A 292 -7.76 3.95 25.38
N ALA A 293 -6.91 3.49 24.47
CA ALA A 293 -7.23 3.45 23.04
C ALA A 293 -8.50 2.64 22.79
N ALA A 294 -8.58 1.41 23.31
CA ALA A 294 -9.72 0.51 23.09
C ALA A 294 -11.03 1.14 23.58
N ARG A 295 -11.04 1.69 24.80
CA ARG A 295 -12.24 2.35 25.35
C ARG A 295 -12.61 3.62 24.59
N GLY A 296 -11.62 4.44 24.25
CA GLY A 296 -11.81 5.66 23.46
C GLY A 296 -12.40 5.39 22.07
N ILE A 297 -11.88 4.35 21.41
CA ILE A 297 -12.35 3.88 20.11
C ILE A 297 -13.79 3.34 20.23
N TRP A 298 -14.07 2.52 21.24
CA TRP A 298 -15.41 1.97 21.46
C TRP A 298 -16.47 3.05 21.62
N TYR A 299 -16.26 4.05 22.49
CA TYR A 299 -17.24 5.14 22.63
C TYR A 299 -17.42 5.96 21.36
N THR A 300 -16.33 6.20 20.63
CA THR A 300 -16.40 6.95 19.36
C THR A 300 -17.20 6.17 18.33
N SER A 301 -17.01 4.85 18.24
CA SER A 301 -17.78 3.96 17.37
C SER A 301 -19.24 3.87 17.79
N LYS A 302 -19.55 3.68 19.08
CA LYS A 302 -20.93 3.71 19.59
C LYS A 302 -21.64 5.02 19.31
N GLY A 303 -20.92 6.15 19.42
CA GLY A 303 -21.46 7.45 19.01
C GLY A 303 -21.84 7.49 17.53
N ALA A 304 -21.00 6.95 16.65
CA ALA A 304 -21.28 6.86 15.22
C ALA A 304 -22.47 5.92 14.93
N ASP A 305 -22.57 4.79 15.63
CA ASP A 305 -23.69 3.85 15.52
C ASP A 305 -25.02 4.51 15.88
N VAL A 306 -25.05 5.28 16.98
CA VAL A 306 -26.24 6.02 17.41
C VAL A 306 -26.69 7.05 16.37
N ARG A 307 -25.73 7.75 15.74
CA ARG A 307 -26.03 8.66 14.62
C ARG A 307 -26.58 7.90 13.41
N GLY A 308 -26.03 6.72 13.15
CA GLY A 308 -26.28 5.93 11.96
C GLY A 308 -25.61 6.50 10.70
N THR A 309 -25.92 5.89 9.56
CA THR A 309 -25.29 6.19 8.26
C THR A 309 -26.02 7.26 7.43
N CYS A 310 -27.16 7.78 7.94
CA CYS A 310 -28.00 8.71 7.18
C CYS A 310 -27.39 10.12 7.06
N PHE A 311 -27.81 10.86 6.03
CA PHE A 311 -27.46 12.28 5.88
C PHE A 311 -28.02 13.12 7.03
N ALA A 312 -27.45 14.29 7.29
CA ALA A 312 -27.85 15.14 8.42
C ALA A 312 -29.37 15.45 8.46
N ARG A 313 -30.03 15.52 7.30
CA ARG A 313 -31.48 15.75 7.17
C ARG A 313 -32.37 14.64 7.76
N CYS A 314 -31.82 13.44 8.00
CA CYS A 314 -32.54 12.28 8.53
C CYS A 314 -31.96 11.79 9.87
N VAL A 315 -31.10 12.58 10.51
CA VAL A 315 -30.59 12.32 11.86
C VAL A 315 -31.37 13.19 12.85
N THR A 316 -31.93 12.59 13.89
CA THR A 316 -32.70 13.32 14.91
C THR A 316 -31.78 14.12 15.84
N GLU A 317 -32.31 15.14 16.51
CA GLU A 317 -31.53 15.93 17.47
C GLU A 317 -30.99 15.07 18.62
N ALA A 318 -31.80 14.12 19.12
CA ALA A 318 -31.38 13.18 20.16
C ALA A 318 -30.17 12.34 19.73
N GLN A 319 -30.16 11.84 18.49
CA GLN A 319 -29.01 11.11 17.93
C GLN A 319 -27.78 12.00 17.81
N PHE A 320 -27.93 13.27 17.41
CA PHE A 320 -26.80 14.20 17.37
C PHE A 320 -26.22 14.49 18.76
N VAL A 321 -27.08 14.71 19.76
CA VAL A 321 -26.67 14.96 21.14
C VAL A 321 -25.94 13.75 21.70
N GLU A 322 -26.48 12.55 21.49
CA GLU A 322 -25.90 11.33 22.03
C GLU A 322 -24.59 10.94 21.34
N HIS A 323 -24.51 11.07 20.00
CA HIS A 323 -23.26 10.94 19.27
C HIS A 323 -22.19 11.89 19.83
N ALA A 324 -22.53 13.18 19.99
CA ALA A 324 -21.60 14.15 20.55
C ALA A 324 -21.18 13.83 21.99
N ARG A 325 -22.10 13.32 22.83
CA ARG A 325 -21.81 12.92 24.21
C ARG A 325 -20.81 11.76 24.23
N LEU A 326 -21.09 10.67 23.52
CA LEU A 326 -20.24 9.48 23.46
C LEU A 326 -18.87 9.80 22.87
N THR A 327 -18.81 10.55 21.76
CA THR A 327 -17.53 10.98 21.18
C THR A 327 -16.70 11.80 22.15
N LYS A 328 -17.29 12.70 22.95
CA LYS A 328 -16.54 13.48 23.95
C LYS A 328 -15.95 12.62 25.06
N ILE A 329 -16.65 11.55 25.47
CA ILE A 329 -16.11 10.58 26.42
C ILE A 329 -14.91 9.88 25.78
N GLY A 330 -15.08 9.34 24.57
CA GLY A 330 -14.02 8.64 23.86
C GLY A 330 -12.78 9.50 23.62
N LEU A 331 -12.95 10.78 23.26
CA LEU A 331 -11.85 11.71 23.03
C LEU A 331 -10.92 11.91 24.23
N LYS A 332 -11.44 11.81 25.46
CA LYS A 332 -10.62 11.92 26.66
C LYS A 332 -9.61 10.77 26.70
N ASP A 333 -10.08 9.55 26.48
CA ASP A 333 -9.23 8.36 26.50
C ASP A 333 -8.31 8.29 25.27
N LEU A 334 -8.78 8.67 24.08
CA LEU A 334 -7.93 8.75 22.88
C LEU A 334 -6.74 9.70 23.09
N ARG A 335 -6.96 10.86 23.73
CA ARG A 335 -5.86 11.79 24.04
C ARG A 335 -4.92 11.23 25.10
N LEU A 336 -5.46 10.70 26.18
CA LEU A 336 -4.65 10.09 27.25
C LEU A 336 -3.79 8.92 26.72
N SER A 337 -4.35 8.16 25.79
CA SER A 337 -3.66 7.08 25.09
C SER A 337 -2.44 7.60 24.31
N LEU A 338 -2.60 8.66 23.49
CA LEU A 338 -1.47 9.27 22.76
C LEU A 338 -0.46 9.98 23.67
N ASP A 339 -0.90 10.56 24.78
CA ASP A 339 -0.01 11.18 25.78
C ASP A 339 0.96 10.13 26.38
N GLN A 340 0.52 8.87 26.47
CA GLN A 340 1.34 7.75 26.95
C GLN A 340 2.13 7.07 25.82
N ASN A 341 1.51 6.86 24.66
CA ASN A 341 2.13 6.24 23.50
C ASN A 341 1.68 6.94 22.21
N ALA A 342 2.52 7.86 21.72
CA ALA A 342 2.25 8.60 20.50
C ALA A 342 2.21 7.72 19.24
N LYS A 343 2.64 6.45 19.29
CA LYS A 343 2.73 5.55 18.13
C LYS A 343 1.43 4.78 17.85
N LEU A 344 0.37 4.99 18.62
CA LEU A 344 -0.90 4.30 18.45
C LEU A 344 -1.65 4.80 17.21
N LEU A 345 -1.28 4.29 16.03
CA LEU A 345 -1.82 4.69 14.73
C LEU A 345 -3.37 4.64 14.63
N PRO A 346 -4.07 3.63 15.21
CA PRO A 346 -5.53 3.62 15.29
C PRO A 346 -6.13 4.85 15.97
N VAL A 347 -5.48 5.37 17.00
CA VAL A 347 -6.01 6.50 17.77
C VAL A 347 -6.11 7.77 16.93
N TYR A 348 -5.11 8.07 16.09
CA TYR A 348 -5.17 9.21 15.17
C TYR A 348 -6.33 9.11 14.17
N LEU A 349 -6.60 7.92 13.63
CA LEU A 349 -7.74 7.70 12.74
C LEU A 349 -9.05 8.02 13.46
N TYR A 350 -9.21 7.54 14.70
CA TYR A 350 -10.41 7.81 15.47
C TYR A 350 -10.54 9.26 15.95
N LEU A 351 -9.43 9.99 16.13
CA LEU A 351 -9.46 11.44 16.32
C LEU A 351 -10.00 12.18 15.08
N ILE A 352 -9.59 11.77 13.87
CA ILE A 352 -10.13 12.31 12.62
C ILE A 352 -11.62 11.96 12.49
N THR A 353 -12.02 10.73 12.81
CA THR A 353 -13.44 10.32 12.79
C THR A 353 -14.28 11.13 13.78
N ALA A 354 -13.78 11.35 15.00
CA ALA A 354 -14.44 12.12 16.05
C ALA A 354 -14.73 13.58 15.63
N SER A 355 -13.97 14.15 14.69
CA SER A 355 -14.21 15.51 14.17
C SER A 355 -15.60 15.72 13.56
N SER A 356 -16.28 14.64 13.17
CA SER A 356 -17.64 14.69 12.60
C SER A 356 -18.75 14.80 13.64
N ALA A 357 -18.44 14.70 14.93
CA ALA A 357 -19.41 14.87 16.01
C ALA A 357 -19.70 16.36 16.29
N ARG A 358 -20.97 16.68 16.55
CA ARG A 358 -21.41 18.07 16.80
C ARG A 358 -20.74 18.63 18.06
N GLY A 359 -20.15 19.82 17.96
CA GLY A 359 -19.53 20.50 19.10
C GLY A 359 -18.22 19.84 19.57
N VAL A 360 -17.68 18.89 18.81
CA VAL A 360 -16.31 18.41 18.96
C VAL A 360 -15.39 19.26 18.08
N ARG A 361 -14.24 19.64 18.61
CA ARG A 361 -13.20 20.35 17.87
C ARG A 361 -11.91 19.55 17.90
N ILE A 362 -11.46 19.15 16.71
CA ILE A 362 -10.19 18.47 16.48
C ILE A 362 -9.47 19.28 15.42
N ASP A 363 -8.19 19.58 15.66
CA ASP A 363 -7.32 20.14 14.64
C ASP A 363 -6.86 19.00 13.72
N LEU A 364 -7.60 18.80 12.64
CA LEU A 364 -7.37 17.70 11.70
C LEU A 364 -5.96 17.74 11.09
N LYS A 365 -5.42 18.93 10.82
CA LYS A 365 -4.08 19.06 10.22
C LYS A 365 -3.02 18.72 11.25
N SER A 366 -3.15 19.21 12.48
CA SER A 366 -2.25 18.82 13.57
C SER A 366 -2.31 17.31 13.86
N THR A 367 -3.50 16.70 13.86
CA THR A 367 -3.64 15.24 14.04
C THR A 367 -2.93 14.46 12.94
N LEU A 368 -3.09 14.89 11.68
CA LEU A 368 -2.37 14.28 10.56
C LEU A 368 -0.85 14.47 10.70
N ASP A 369 -0.39 15.67 11.03
CA ASP A 369 1.05 15.97 11.13
C ASP A 369 1.73 15.14 12.21
N GLN A 370 1.07 14.99 13.36
CA GLN A 370 1.56 14.11 14.44
C GLN A 370 1.62 12.65 13.98
N SER A 371 0.63 12.18 13.21
CA SER A 371 0.67 10.80 12.71
C SER A 371 1.75 10.58 11.66
N ILE A 372 2.05 11.60 10.84
CA ILE A 372 3.15 11.57 9.85
C ILE A 372 4.50 11.56 10.55
N GLU A 373 4.66 12.28 11.65
CA GLU A 373 5.89 12.28 12.45
C GLU A 373 6.24 10.87 12.95
N GLN A 374 5.23 10.09 13.35
CA GLN A 374 5.42 8.71 13.81
C GLN A 374 5.52 7.71 12.66
N TYR A 375 4.67 7.87 11.64
CA TYR A 375 4.56 6.95 10.50
C TYR A 375 4.47 7.73 9.19
N PRO A 376 5.61 8.09 8.58
CA PRO A 376 5.65 8.97 7.41
C PRO A 376 4.87 8.46 6.20
N ALA A 377 4.61 7.16 6.07
CA ALA A 377 3.92 6.58 4.93
C ALA A 377 2.60 5.87 5.29
N ASN A 378 1.96 6.23 6.41
CA ASN A 378 0.62 5.73 6.76
C ASN A 378 -0.41 6.06 5.67
N TYR A 379 -1.21 5.09 5.23
CA TYR A 379 -2.21 5.29 4.18
C TYR A 379 -3.55 5.72 4.77
N TYR A 380 -4.04 5.01 5.79
CA TYR A 380 -5.43 5.17 6.22
C TYR A 380 -5.73 6.52 6.86
N ILE A 381 -4.81 7.10 7.62
CA ILE A 381 -5.05 8.43 8.22
C ILE A 381 -5.11 9.49 7.11
N ARG A 382 -4.27 9.36 6.08
CA ARG A 382 -4.30 10.25 4.91
C ARG A 382 -5.59 10.10 4.11
N ASP A 383 -6.04 8.87 3.90
CA ASP A 383 -7.32 8.58 3.24
C ASP A 383 -8.50 9.19 4.02
N TYR A 384 -8.53 9.01 5.34
CA TYR A 384 -9.57 9.60 6.21
C TYR A 384 -9.49 11.12 6.28
N TYR A 385 -8.29 11.71 6.28
CA TYR A 385 -8.11 13.16 6.19
C TYR A 385 -8.60 13.69 4.85
N LEU A 386 -8.27 12.99 3.74
CA LEU A 386 -8.74 13.33 2.40
C LEU A 386 -10.26 13.29 2.31
N ASP A 387 -10.92 12.31 2.96
CA ASP A 387 -12.39 12.31 3.06
C ASP A 387 -12.94 13.61 3.64
N LYS A 388 -12.29 14.20 4.65
CA LYS A 388 -12.69 15.50 5.23
C LYS A 388 -12.48 16.69 4.28
N LEU A 389 -11.72 16.52 3.20
CA LEU A 389 -11.53 17.53 2.15
C LEU A 389 -12.57 17.42 1.01
N LYS A 390 -13.51 16.48 1.06
CA LYS A 390 -14.56 16.36 0.04
C LYS A 390 -15.50 17.56 0.06
N PRO A 391 -16.07 17.99 -1.08
CA PRO A 391 -16.91 19.19 -1.17
C PRO A 391 -18.09 19.21 -0.19
N ARG A 392 -18.73 18.06 0.05
CA ARG A 392 -19.83 17.91 1.03
C ARG A 392 -19.45 18.23 2.48
N TRP A 393 -18.17 18.33 2.79
CA TRP A 393 -17.64 18.67 4.11
C TRP A 393 -16.95 20.05 4.15
N GLY A 394 -17.19 20.90 3.15
CA GLY A 394 -16.60 22.25 3.06
C GLY A 394 -15.21 22.30 2.41
N GLY A 395 -14.75 21.18 1.87
CA GLY A 395 -13.54 21.12 1.05
C GLY A 395 -13.81 21.38 -0.43
N SER A 396 -12.99 20.80 -1.31
CA SER A 396 -13.10 20.95 -2.77
C SER A 396 -12.23 19.92 -3.47
N HIS A 397 -12.57 19.51 -4.70
CA HIS A 397 -11.74 18.61 -5.51
C HIS A 397 -10.30 19.10 -5.67
N ALA A 398 -10.09 20.40 -5.87
CA ALA A 398 -8.74 20.99 -5.95
C ALA A 398 -7.92 20.86 -4.65
N LYS A 399 -8.58 20.86 -3.48
CA LYS A 399 -7.91 20.61 -2.18
C LYS A 399 -7.54 19.14 -2.03
N MET A 400 -8.42 18.24 -2.48
CA MET A 400 -8.15 16.79 -2.46
C MET A 400 -6.97 16.45 -3.37
N GLU A 401 -6.95 16.99 -4.60
CA GLU A 401 -5.89 16.76 -5.59
C GLU A 401 -4.55 17.25 -5.08
N ARG A 402 -4.47 18.51 -4.60
CA ARG A 402 -3.24 19.05 -4.02
C ARG A 402 -2.74 18.19 -2.85
N PHE A 403 -3.64 17.82 -1.94
CA PHE A 403 -3.27 16.97 -0.82
C PHE A 403 -2.73 15.62 -1.30
N ALA A 404 -3.40 14.97 -2.24
CA ALA A 404 -2.95 13.69 -2.79
C ALA A 404 -1.60 13.78 -3.48
N GLU A 405 -1.33 14.85 -4.25
CA GLU A 405 -0.03 15.12 -4.90
C GLU A 405 1.10 15.25 -3.87
N GLU A 406 0.85 15.97 -2.76
CA GLU A 406 1.81 16.11 -1.66
C GLU A 406 2.19 14.75 -1.03
N GLN A 407 1.29 13.77 -1.04
CA GLN A 407 1.56 12.46 -0.43
C GLN A 407 2.47 11.57 -1.29
N GLN A 408 2.69 11.92 -2.56
CA GLN A 408 3.43 11.07 -3.49
C GLN A 408 4.93 10.99 -3.20
N GLU A 409 5.45 11.89 -2.36
CA GLU A 409 6.82 11.78 -1.83
C GLU A 409 7.05 10.47 -1.06
N TYR A 410 5.99 9.91 -0.48
CA TYR A 410 6.06 8.70 0.35
C TYR A 410 5.68 7.40 -0.40
N PHE A 411 5.43 7.48 -1.72
CA PHE A 411 4.98 6.35 -2.54
C PHE A 411 5.89 5.12 -2.44
N GLU A 412 7.21 5.32 -2.46
CA GLU A 412 8.19 4.22 -2.43
C GLU A 412 8.14 3.41 -1.11
N TYR A 413 7.56 3.98 -0.05
CA TYR A 413 7.39 3.33 1.25
C TYR A 413 6.02 2.67 1.41
N ASN A 414 5.00 3.21 0.75
CA ASN A 414 3.65 2.65 0.76
C ASN A 414 2.96 2.96 -0.59
N PRO A 415 2.98 2.00 -1.54
CA PRO A 415 2.41 2.22 -2.87
C PRO A 415 0.93 2.58 -2.88
N ARG A 416 0.17 2.25 -1.82
CA ARG A 416 -1.25 2.62 -1.70
C ARG A 416 -1.46 4.13 -1.74
N LEU A 417 -0.47 4.94 -1.34
CA LEU A 417 -0.57 6.39 -1.40
C LEU A 417 -0.80 6.93 -2.81
N TYR A 418 -0.43 6.17 -3.85
CA TYR A 418 -0.73 6.52 -5.24
C TYR A 418 -2.23 6.55 -5.52
N THR A 419 -2.99 5.66 -4.88
CA THR A 419 -4.45 5.59 -5.00
C THR A 419 -5.14 6.90 -4.59
N LEU A 420 -4.54 7.69 -3.69
CA LEU A 420 -5.13 8.96 -3.25
C LEU A 420 -5.33 9.96 -4.41
N LEU A 421 -4.55 9.87 -5.49
CA LEU A 421 -4.70 10.70 -6.69
C LEU A 421 -6.04 10.44 -7.41
N GLY A 422 -6.64 9.26 -7.23
CA GLY A 422 -7.92 8.88 -7.80
C GLY A 422 -9.14 9.37 -7.01
N GLU A 423 -8.98 9.78 -5.75
CA GLU A 423 -10.11 10.08 -4.86
C GLU A 423 -10.96 11.27 -5.32
N SER A 424 -10.37 12.31 -5.92
CA SER A 424 -11.13 13.43 -6.49
C SER A 424 -12.09 12.94 -7.58
N TYR A 425 -11.60 12.07 -8.47
CA TYR A 425 -12.43 11.50 -9.54
C TYR A 425 -13.48 10.54 -9.00
N ALA A 426 -13.14 9.72 -8.01
CA ALA A 426 -14.08 8.80 -7.38
C ALA A 426 -15.22 9.56 -6.66
N ASP A 427 -14.91 10.69 -6.02
CA ASP A 427 -15.91 11.57 -5.41
C ASP A 427 -16.83 12.20 -6.45
N GLN A 428 -16.29 12.71 -7.56
CA GLN A 428 -17.09 13.20 -8.68
C GLN A 428 -17.97 12.09 -9.27
N ALA A 429 -17.44 10.86 -9.38
CA ALA A 429 -18.20 9.71 -9.88
C ALA A 429 -19.36 9.36 -8.95
N TRP A 430 -19.20 9.49 -7.64
CA TRP A 430 -20.25 9.29 -6.67
C TRP A 430 -21.43 10.26 -6.86
N TYR A 431 -21.14 11.54 -7.14
CA TYR A 431 -22.17 12.53 -7.50
C TYR A 431 -22.84 12.20 -8.84
N ALA A 432 -22.07 11.78 -9.85
CA ALA A 432 -22.63 11.38 -11.14
C ALA A 432 -23.57 10.16 -10.98
N LYS A 433 -23.15 9.15 -10.21
CA LYS A 433 -23.96 7.97 -9.89
C LYS A 433 -25.24 8.33 -9.14
N SER A 434 -25.16 9.24 -8.18
CA SER A 434 -26.31 9.68 -7.38
C SER A 434 -27.34 10.52 -8.17
N ASN A 435 -26.97 10.97 -9.38
CA ASN A 435 -27.85 11.65 -10.32
C ASN A 435 -28.19 10.75 -11.54
N ASP A 436 -28.11 9.43 -11.38
CA ASP A 436 -28.39 8.41 -12.41
C ASP A 436 -27.57 8.58 -13.72
N ALA A 437 -26.42 9.25 -13.64
CA ALA A 437 -25.54 9.50 -14.77
C ALA A 437 -24.42 8.46 -14.87
N CYS A 438 -24.79 7.16 -14.94
CA CYS A 438 -23.84 6.03 -15.01
C CYS A 438 -22.75 6.20 -16.10
N PRO A 439 -23.05 6.66 -17.33
CA PRO A 439 -22.01 6.87 -18.34
C PRO A 439 -20.94 7.89 -17.91
N THR A 440 -21.32 8.93 -17.18
CA THR A 440 -20.40 9.93 -16.63
C THR A 440 -19.61 9.35 -15.45
N ALA A 441 -20.29 8.60 -14.57
CA ALA A 441 -19.64 7.92 -13.44
C ALA A 441 -18.58 6.93 -13.92
N ILE A 442 -18.84 6.13 -14.96
CA ILE A 442 -17.87 5.20 -15.56
C ILE A 442 -16.63 5.95 -16.04
N LYS A 443 -16.79 7.06 -16.77
CA LYS A 443 -15.64 7.86 -17.27
C LYS A 443 -14.78 8.37 -16.12
N LEU A 444 -15.40 8.83 -15.03
CA LEU A 444 -14.70 9.32 -13.84
C LEU A 444 -14.04 8.18 -13.06
N LEU A 445 -14.71 7.04 -12.90
CA LEU A 445 -14.14 5.85 -12.25
C LEU A 445 -12.95 5.30 -13.03
N ARG A 446 -12.98 5.29 -14.37
CA ARG A 446 -11.79 4.90 -15.16
C ARG A 446 -10.59 5.82 -14.90
N LYS A 447 -10.82 7.13 -14.72
CA LYS A 447 -9.76 8.06 -14.32
C LYS A 447 -9.24 7.76 -12.91
N ALA A 448 -10.14 7.51 -11.95
CA ALA A 448 -9.76 7.13 -10.60
C ALA A 448 -8.91 5.85 -10.59
N ILE A 449 -9.38 4.83 -11.31
CA ILE A 449 -8.76 3.51 -11.40
C ILE A 449 -7.36 3.59 -12.05
N GLY A 450 -7.10 4.57 -12.91
CA GLY A 450 -5.76 4.82 -13.46
C GLY A 450 -4.68 5.13 -12.40
N TYR A 451 -5.06 5.37 -11.15
CA TYR A 451 -4.17 5.60 -10.00
C TYR A 451 -4.10 4.41 -9.03
N GLY A 452 -4.67 3.26 -9.37
CA GLY A 452 -4.85 2.12 -8.48
C GLY A 452 -6.33 1.83 -8.24
N ILE A 453 -6.68 0.86 -7.42
CA ILE A 453 -8.08 0.49 -7.21
C ILE A 453 -8.38 0.20 -5.74
N THR A 454 -9.63 0.48 -5.35
CA THR A 454 -10.22 0.05 -4.08
C THR A 454 -11.45 -0.80 -4.35
N SER A 455 -11.86 -1.64 -3.38
CA SER A 455 -13.06 -2.45 -3.50
C SER A 455 -14.32 -1.60 -3.73
N HIS A 456 -14.44 -0.43 -3.07
CA HIS A 456 -15.57 0.49 -3.26
C HIS A 456 -15.65 1.09 -4.68
N TRP A 457 -14.50 1.40 -5.30
CA TRP A 457 -14.48 1.91 -6.68
C TRP A 457 -14.84 0.80 -7.67
N ALA A 458 -14.33 -0.40 -7.45
CA ALA A 458 -14.68 -1.59 -8.23
C ALA A 458 -16.18 -1.92 -8.10
N ASP A 459 -16.75 -1.88 -6.89
CA ASP A 459 -18.19 -2.04 -6.64
C ASP A 459 -19.01 -0.98 -7.41
N SER A 460 -18.57 0.28 -7.36
CA SER A 460 -19.25 1.38 -8.05
C SER A 460 -19.18 1.24 -9.57
N MET A 461 -18.05 0.77 -10.10
CA MET A 461 -17.85 0.50 -11.52
C MET A 461 -18.73 -0.67 -11.98
N ALA A 462 -18.70 -1.80 -11.28
CA ALA A 462 -19.51 -2.97 -11.55
C ALA A 462 -21.00 -2.62 -11.62
N TRP A 463 -21.49 -1.83 -10.64
CA TRP A 463 -22.86 -1.36 -10.63
C TRP A 463 -23.20 -0.49 -11.86
N CYS A 464 -22.40 0.54 -12.17
CA CYS A 464 -22.69 1.43 -13.31
C CYS A 464 -22.63 0.69 -14.66
N LEU A 465 -21.70 -0.26 -14.80
CA LEU A 465 -21.57 -1.10 -16.00
C LEU A 465 -22.79 -2.02 -16.15
N ALA A 466 -23.25 -2.63 -15.06
CA ALA A 466 -24.45 -3.46 -15.08
C ALA A 466 -25.70 -2.66 -15.48
N GLU A 467 -25.88 -1.47 -14.93
CA GLU A 467 -26.99 -0.56 -15.28
C GLU A 467 -26.95 -0.08 -16.74
N THR A 468 -25.76 -0.04 -17.34
CA THR A 468 -25.58 0.35 -18.76
C THR A 468 -25.50 -0.84 -19.71
N GLY A 469 -25.81 -2.06 -19.24
CA GLY A 469 -25.86 -3.28 -20.04
C GLY A 469 -24.50 -3.91 -20.37
N GLN A 470 -23.41 -3.41 -19.78
CA GLN A 470 -22.04 -3.93 -19.97
C GLN A 470 -21.76 -5.09 -18.98
N THR A 471 -22.59 -6.13 -19.03
CA THR A 471 -22.65 -7.20 -18.01
C THR A 471 -21.33 -7.96 -17.80
N LEU A 472 -20.57 -8.25 -18.87
CA LEU A 472 -19.30 -8.98 -18.75
C LEU A 472 -18.24 -8.15 -18.03
N GLU A 473 -18.05 -6.88 -18.43
CA GLU A 473 -17.11 -5.99 -17.76
C GLU A 473 -17.57 -5.70 -16.31
N ALA A 474 -18.88 -5.60 -16.08
CA ALA A 474 -19.43 -5.49 -14.73
C ALA A 474 -19.04 -6.68 -13.84
N LEU A 475 -19.11 -7.90 -14.39
CA LEU A 475 -18.72 -9.12 -13.69
C LEU A 475 -17.23 -9.12 -13.35
N ASP A 476 -16.37 -8.68 -14.27
CA ASP A 476 -14.93 -8.60 -14.04
C ASP A 476 -14.60 -7.64 -12.88
N PHE A 477 -15.23 -6.46 -12.84
CA PHE A 477 -15.07 -5.52 -11.73
C PHE A 477 -15.69 -6.03 -10.42
N ALA A 478 -16.79 -6.78 -10.46
CA ALA A 478 -17.39 -7.39 -9.27
C ALA A 478 -16.45 -8.46 -8.65
N LYS A 479 -15.84 -9.29 -9.49
CA LYS A 479 -14.82 -10.26 -9.08
C LYS A 479 -13.59 -9.57 -8.51
N LEU A 480 -13.14 -8.50 -9.15
CA LEU A 480 -12.02 -7.71 -8.66
C LEU A 480 -12.32 -7.09 -7.29
N ALA A 481 -13.52 -6.53 -7.09
CA ALA A 481 -13.94 -5.99 -5.80
C ALA A 481 -13.93 -7.05 -4.69
N LEU A 482 -14.44 -8.26 -5.00
CA LEU A 482 -14.47 -9.40 -4.09
C LEU A 482 -13.05 -9.86 -3.72
N ASN A 483 -12.14 -9.96 -4.69
CA ASN A 483 -10.75 -10.35 -4.46
C ASN A 483 -9.99 -9.31 -3.63
N ILE A 484 -10.29 -8.01 -3.78
CA ILE A 484 -9.68 -6.98 -2.94
C ILE A 484 -10.22 -7.08 -1.50
N SER A 485 -11.53 -7.28 -1.34
CA SER A 485 -12.17 -7.34 -0.03
C SER A 485 -13.36 -8.28 -0.07
N GLU A 486 -13.28 -9.38 0.69
CA GLU A 486 -14.36 -10.35 0.76
C GLU A 486 -15.59 -9.76 1.47
N SER A 487 -16.78 -10.03 0.91
CA SER A 487 -18.06 -9.81 1.59
C SER A 487 -19.17 -10.60 0.90
N GLU A 488 -20.16 -11.03 1.69
CA GLU A 488 -21.35 -11.73 1.17
C GLU A 488 -22.06 -10.91 0.09
N LYS A 489 -22.20 -9.59 0.29
CA LYS A 489 -22.81 -8.70 -0.71
C LYS A 489 -22.09 -8.69 -2.06
N ARG A 490 -20.75 -8.76 -2.06
CA ARG A 490 -19.97 -8.84 -3.30
C ARG A 490 -20.10 -10.21 -3.94
N GLN A 491 -20.14 -11.27 -3.14
CA GLN A 491 -20.41 -12.62 -3.63
C GLN A 491 -21.78 -12.73 -4.30
N ASP A 492 -22.81 -12.12 -3.71
CA ASP A 492 -24.15 -12.05 -4.29
C ASP A 492 -24.15 -11.30 -5.61
N MET A 493 -23.45 -10.16 -5.68
CA MET A 493 -23.33 -9.37 -6.92
C MET A 493 -22.63 -10.16 -8.03
N VAL A 494 -21.53 -10.86 -7.71
CA VAL A 494 -20.85 -11.75 -8.67
C VAL A 494 -21.82 -12.83 -9.16
N THR A 495 -22.50 -13.53 -8.25
CA THR A 495 -23.45 -14.59 -8.59
C THR A 495 -24.58 -14.09 -9.50
N MET A 496 -25.16 -12.93 -9.18
CA MET A 496 -26.20 -12.29 -9.98
C MET A 496 -25.69 -11.95 -11.40
N LEU A 497 -24.49 -11.39 -11.52
CA LEU A 497 -23.91 -11.00 -12.81
C LEU A 497 -23.52 -12.22 -13.65
N GLU A 498 -23.04 -13.30 -13.04
CA GLU A 498 -22.78 -14.57 -13.73
C GLU A 498 -24.04 -15.16 -14.35
N GLN A 499 -25.15 -15.17 -13.60
CA GLN A 499 -26.44 -15.61 -14.12
C GLN A 499 -26.90 -14.75 -15.31
N ARG A 500 -26.77 -13.42 -15.21
CA ARG A 500 -27.11 -12.50 -16.31
C ARG A 500 -26.22 -12.69 -17.54
N ALA A 501 -24.94 -12.98 -17.35
CA ALA A 501 -23.99 -13.21 -18.43
C ALA A 501 -24.24 -14.52 -19.20
N GLN A 502 -24.85 -15.53 -18.56
CA GLN A 502 -25.17 -16.81 -19.19
C GLN A 502 -26.42 -16.76 -20.10
N ILE A 503 -27.35 -15.82 -19.86
CA ILE A 503 -28.62 -15.72 -20.60
C ILE A 503 -28.39 -15.47 -22.12
N PRO A 504 -27.53 -14.52 -22.55
CA PRO A 504 -27.26 -14.30 -23.98
C PRO A 504 -26.60 -15.51 -24.66
N VAL A 505 -25.71 -16.21 -23.96
CA VAL A 505 -25.04 -17.41 -24.50
C VAL A 505 -26.05 -18.53 -24.73
N LEU A 506 -26.97 -18.73 -23.79
CA LEU A 506 -28.04 -19.72 -23.92
C LEU A 506 -29.05 -19.32 -25.01
N GLN A 507 -29.42 -18.05 -25.12
CA GLN A 507 -30.30 -17.57 -26.20
C GLN A 507 -29.65 -17.71 -27.58
N GLN A 508 -28.35 -17.43 -27.69
CA GLN A 508 -27.60 -17.60 -28.92
C GLN A 508 -27.51 -19.09 -29.31
N LEU A 509 -27.24 -19.99 -28.36
CA LEU A 509 -27.27 -21.44 -28.60
C LEU A 509 -28.65 -21.96 -29.00
N LEU A 510 -29.72 -21.45 -28.40
CA LEU A 510 -31.10 -21.79 -28.76
C LEU A 510 -31.51 -21.25 -30.14
N SER A 511 -30.91 -20.14 -30.61
CA SER A 511 -31.16 -19.63 -31.97
C SER A 511 -30.47 -20.45 -33.07
N TYR A 512 -29.51 -21.31 -32.69
CA TYR A 512 -28.84 -22.26 -33.60
C TYR A 512 -29.50 -23.65 -33.62
N LEU A 513 -30.46 -23.91 -32.73
CA LEU A 513 -31.30 -25.11 -32.70
C LEU A 513 -32.64 -24.83 -33.37
#